data_AF-A0A9W6Q0R5-F1
#
_entry.id   AF-A0A9W6Q0R5-F1
#
_cell.length_a   1.000
_cell.length_b   1.000
_cell.length_c   1.000
_cell.angle_alpha   90.00
_cell.angle_beta   90.00
_cell.angle_gamma   90.00
#
_symmetry.space_group_name_H-M   'P 1'
#
loop_
_entity.id
_entity.type
_entity.pdbx_description
1 polymer ?
#
loop_
_entity_poly.entity_id
_entity_poly.type
_entity_poly.pdbx_seq_one_letter_code
_entity_poly.pdbx_strand_id
1 'polypeptide(L)'
;MDITAAPTSWDACVALFDSRALPVSSYENLYEETYDVHSGALSVPGPLDLDALDLYGTGLVVDGDLTVEGAVLNADDGCPALVVLGDLTAGAVHLEGDAKLLVRGHVRVGAFVGHLTDKLVMIGGDLAAGVTVLSAGFLPDLVGGALTGPVLAPPYALAELDRPVTAPPAAEVLVPGVLLADGELEQDGCFDAPGVHGDRLYDHLAAGRPVLRA
;
A
#
# COMPACT_ATOMS: atom_id res chain seq x y z
N MET A 1 -16.59 -3.04 -9.68
CA MET A 1 -17.25 -2.33 -8.57
C MET A 1 -17.47 -0.91 -9.03
N ASP A 2 -18.66 -0.34 -8.86
CA ASP A 2 -18.93 1.02 -9.34
C ASP A 2 -18.61 2.05 -8.24
N ILE A 3 -17.38 2.54 -8.23
CA ILE A 3 -17.00 3.71 -7.44
C ILE A 3 -17.52 4.94 -8.18
N THR A 4 -18.40 5.73 -7.54
CA THR A 4 -18.85 6.99 -8.13
C THR A 4 -17.73 8.02 -8.01
N ALA A 5 -16.96 8.20 -9.07
CA ALA A 5 -15.91 9.20 -9.16
C ALA A 5 -16.06 10.02 -10.45
N ALA A 6 -15.51 11.23 -10.46
CA ALA A 6 -15.59 12.15 -11.59
C ALA A 6 -14.19 12.41 -12.17
N PRO A 7 -14.01 12.29 -13.50
CA PRO A 7 -12.75 12.65 -14.14
C PRO A 7 -12.45 14.12 -13.89
N THR A 8 -11.28 14.39 -13.33
CA THR A 8 -10.86 15.70 -12.86
C THR A 8 -9.47 16.00 -13.41
N SER A 9 -9.31 17.19 -14.02
CA SER A 9 -8.02 17.60 -14.59
C SER A 9 -6.94 17.75 -13.51
N TRP A 10 -5.67 17.67 -13.93
CA TRP A 10 -4.53 17.90 -13.05
C TRP A 10 -4.64 19.20 -12.25
N ASP A 11 -4.88 20.35 -12.90
CA ASP A 11 -5.02 21.65 -12.22
C ASP A 11 -6.12 21.65 -11.14
N ALA A 12 -7.23 20.95 -11.38
CA ALA A 12 -8.32 20.85 -10.42
C ALA A 12 -7.98 19.89 -9.27
N CYS A 13 -7.21 18.82 -9.55
CA CYS A 13 -6.64 17.96 -8.52
C CYS A 13 -5.64 18.72 -7.64
N VAL A 14 -4.73 19.50 -8.23
CA VAL A 14 -3.78 20.34 -7.50
C VAL A 14 -4.53 21.35 -6.62
N ALA A 15 -5.54 22.04 -7.15
CA ALA A 15 -6.36 22.96 -6.37
C ALA A 15 -7.06 22.25 -5.18
N LEU A 16 -7.52 21.02 -5.39
CA LEU A 16 -8.07 20.18 -4.33
C LEU A 16 -6.99 19.84 -3.28
N PHE A 17 -5.82 19.34 -3.70
CA PHE A 17 -4.70 19.00 -2.82
C PHE A 17 -4.27 20.19 -1.95
N ASP A 18 -4.12 21.37 -2.57
CA ASP A 18 -3.83 22.64 -1.88
C ASP A 18 -4.91 22.98 -0.86
N SER A 19 -6.19 22.88 -1.24
CA SER A 19 -7.31 23.16 -0.33
C SER A 19 -7.37 22.22 0.86
N ARG A 20 -6.80 21.01 0.73
CA ARG A 20 -6.69 19.99 1.78
C ARG A 20 -5.35 20.02 2.52
N ALA A 21 -4.50 21.00 2.23
CA ALA A 21 -3.16 21.19 2.79
C ALA A 21 -2.25 19.96 2.61
N LEU A 22 -2.40 19.22 1.50
CA LEU A 22 -1.43 18.20 1.11
C LEU A 22 -0.14 18.92 0.66
N PRO A 23 1.05 18.59 1.19
CA PRO A 23 2.28 19.27 0.78
C PRO A 23 2.59 19.04 -0.70
N VAL A 24 3.08 20.07 -1.40
CA VAL A 24 3.53 19.99 -2.80
C VAL A 24 4.50 18.83 -3.01
N SER A 25 5.45 18.65 -2.09
CA SER A 25 6.43 17.56 -2.12
C SER A 25 5.81 16.15 -2.07
N SER A 26 4.52 16.04 -1.75
CA SER A 26 3.81 14.76 -1.75
C SER A 26 3.27 14.40 -3.13
N TYR A 27 2.80 15.40 -3.91
CA TYR A 27 2.14 15.14 -5.19
C TYR A 27 2.92 15.63 -6.41
N GLU A 28 4.05 16.32 -6.24
CA GLU A 28 4.88 16.80 -7.36
C GLU A 28 5.47 15.68 -8.23
N ASN A 29 5.52 14.44 -7.70
CA ASN A 29 5.97 13.25 -8.42
C ASN A 29 4.81 12.38 -8.94
N LEU A 30 3.56 12.84 -8.81
CA LEU A 30 2.44 12.25 -9.53
C LEU A 30 2.48 12.69 -11.01
N TYR A 31 1.86 11.92 -11.89
CA TYR A 31 1.73 12.31 -13.29
C TYR A 31 0.74 13.47 -13.45
N GLU A 32 1.09 14.44 -14.29
CA GLU A 32 0.23 15.57 -14.66
C GLU A 32 -0.88 15.14 -15.63
N GLU A 33 -1.76 14.25 -15.15
CA GLU A 33 -2.82 13.61 -15.93
C GLU A 33 -4.20 13.82 -15.28
N THR A 34 -5.21 13.17 -15.84
CA THR A 34 -6.57 13.20 -15.26
C THR A 34 -6.66 12.16 -14.15
N TYR A 35 -7.33 12.50 -13.05
CA TYR A 35 -7.62 11.56 -11.97
C TYR A 35 -9.13 11.50 -11.74
N ASP A 36 -9.61 10.34 -11.32
CA ASP A 36 -11.00 10.18 -10.92
C ASP A 36 -11.15 10.56 -9.44
N VAL A 37 -11.96 11.58 -9.16
CA VAL A 37 -12.15 12.11 -7.80
C VAL A 37 -13.48 11.63 -7.23
N HIS A 38 -13.43 10.95 -6.10
CA HIS A 38 -14.56 10.67 -5.24
C HIS A 38 -14.65 11.72 -4.12
N SER A 39 -15.79 12.41 -4.01
CA SER A 39 -16.00 13.40 -2.95
C SER A 39 -16.55 12.77 -1.67
N GLY A 40 -15.86 12.99 -0.55
CA GLY A 40 -16.26 12.48 0.76
C GLY A 40 -15.66 11.11 1.09
N ALA A 41 -16.17 10.50 2.17
CA ALA A 41 -15.70 9.20 2.63
C ALA A 41 -16.21 8.07 1.72
N LEU A 42 -15.32 7.13 1.40
CA LEU A 42 -15.58 5.99 0.53
C LEU A 42 -15.47 4.68 1.32
N SER A 43 -16.46 3.78 1.12
CA SER A 43 -16.43 2.42 1.65
C SER A 43 -16.56 1.40 0.52
N VAL A 44 -15.62 0.46 0.49
CA VAL A 44 -15.47 -0.58 -0.54
C VAL A 44 -15.74 -1.95 0.11
N PRO A 45 -16.89 -2.60 -0.17
CA PRO A 45 -17.14 -3.97 0.27
C PRO A 45 -16.34 -4.95 -0.58
N GLY A 46 -15.20 -5.42 -0.08
CA GLY A 46 -14.29 -6.34 -0.76
C GLY A 46 -12.92 -5.73 -1.09
N PRO A 47 -12.11 -6.42 -1.92
CA PRO A 47 -10.83 -5.89 -2.36
C PRO A 47 -11.00 -4.73 -3.33
N LEU A 48 -10.08 -3.76 -3.24
CA LEU A 48 -9.87 -2.68 -4.19
C LEU A 48 -8.63 -3.00 -5.02
N ASP A 49 -8.84 -3.62 -6.17
CA ASP A 49 -7.79 -3.92 -7.14
C ASP A 49 -7.61 -2.72 -8.08
N LEU A 50 -6.50 -2.01 -7.92
CA LEU A 50 -6.20 -0.78 -8.65
C LEU A 50 -5.97 -1.02 -10.15
N ASP A 51 -5.50 -2.22 -10.51
CA ASP A 51 -5.18 -2.60 -11.88
C ASP A 51 -6.46 -3.00 -12.64
N ALA A 52 -7.48 -3.44 -11.89
CA ALA A 52 -8.80 -3.80 -12.41
C ALA A 52 -9.84 -2.68 -12.32
N LEU A 53 -9.48 -1.49 -11.81
CA LEU A 53 -10.40 -0.36 -11.80
C LEU A 53 -10.59 0.19 -13.21
N ASP A 54 -11.85 0.27 -13.64
CA ASP A 54 -12.24 0.97 -14.87
C ASP A 54 -12.30 2.48 -14.58
N LEU A 55 -11.12 3.09 -14.45
CA LEU A 55 -10.93 4.52 -14.28
C LEU A 55 -10.84 5.21 -15.65
N TYR A 56 -11.38 6.42 -15.72
CA TYR A 56 -11.14 7.33 -16.84
C TYR A 56 -9.76 7.99 -16.75
N GLY A 57 -9.29 8.19 -15.52
CA GLY A 57 -7.99 8.78 -15.22
C GLY A 57 -6.91 7.76 -14.86
N THR A 58 -5.73 8.27 -14.54
CA THR A 58 -4.51 7.50 -14.18
C THR A 58 -4.56 6.97 -12.74
N GLY A 59 -5.54 7.43 -11.95
CA GLY A 59 -5.71 6.99 -10.57
C GLY A 59 -6.94 7.56 -9.90
N LEU A 60 -7.19 7.07 -8.68
CA LEU A 60 -8.31 7.42 -7.83
C LEU A 60 -7.87 8.39 -6.73
N VAL A 61 -8.61 9.48 -6.58
CA VAL A 61 -8.50 10.41 -5.45
C VAL A 61 -9.76 10.29 -4.59
N VAL A 62 -9.60 9.99 -3.30
CA VAL A 62 -10.66 10.03 -2.31
C VAL A 62 -10.51 11.30 -1.48
N ASP A 63 -11.42 12.25 -1.67
CA ASP A 63 -11.50 13.49 -0.89
C ASP A 63 -12.18 13.26 0.47
N GLY A 64 -11.58 12.38 1.27
CA GLY A 64 -12.09 11.90 2.53
C GLY A 64 -11.38 10.63 3.00
N ASP A 65 -11.99 9.94 3.95
CA ASP A 65 -11.47 8.67 4.45
C ASP A 65 -11.81 7.53 3.49
N LEU A 66 -10.91 6.56 3.36
CA LEU A 66 -11.13 5.33 2.59
C LEU A 66 -11.16 4.12 3.53
N THR A 67 -12.25 3.37 3.49
CA THR A 67 -12.38 2.06 4.14
C THR A 67 -12.56 0.97 3.10
N VAL A 68 -11.68 -0.03 3.12
CA VAL A 68 -11.74 -1.21 2.25
C VAL A 68 -11.88 -2.45 3.14
N GLU A 69 -12.97 -3.20 2.99
CA GLU A 69 -13.16 -4.41 3.81
C GLU A 69 -12.14 -5.51 3.46
N GLY A 70 -11.66 -5.53 2.21
CA GLY A 70 -10.61 -6.43 1.72
C GLY A 70 -9.24 -5.77 1.62
N ALA A 71 -8.42 -6.23 0.68
CA ALA A 71 -7.11 -5.66 0.39
C ALA A 71 -7.20 -4.52 -0.64
N VAL A 72 -6.33 -3.51 -0.53
CA VAL A 72 -5.94 -2.66 -1.66
C VAL A 72 -4.81 -3.39 -2.38
N LEU A 73 -4.95 -3.62 -3.69
CA LEU A 73 -4.02 -4.40 -4.49
C LEU A 73 -3.51 -3.58 -5.67
N ASN A 74 -2.22 -3.65 -5.91
CA ASN A 74 -1.55 -3.41 -7.19
C ASN A 74 -0.54 -4.56 -7.34
N ALA A 75 -0.67 -5.36 -8.39
CA ALA A 75 0.15 -6.52 -8.68
C ALA A 75 0.70 -6.54 -10.11
N ASP A 76 0.53 -5.44 -10.86
CA ASP A 76 1.12 -5.30 -12.19
C ASP A 76 2.19 -4.19 -12.24
N ASP A 77 2.91 -4.13 -13.36
CA ASP A 77 3.93 -3.10 -13.59
C ASP A 77 3.31 -1.77 -14.08
N GLY A 78 2.00 -1.61 -13.87
CA GLY A 78 1.28 -0.38 -14.09
C GLY A 78 1.67 0.68 -13.06
N CYS A 79 1.17 1.88 -13.29
CA CYS A 79 1.47 3.03 -12.45
C CYS A 79 0.21 3.64 -11.80
N PRO A 80 -0.72 2.83 -11.25
CA PRO A 80 -1.94 3.37 -10.68
C PRO A 80 -1.61 4.23 -9.46
N ALA A 81 -2.37 5.31 -9.34
CA ALA A 81 -2.31 6.17 -8.17
C ALA A 81 -3.56 6.03 -7.30
N LEU A 82 -3.34 5.90 -6.00
CA LEU A 82 -4.37 6.04 -4.97
C LEU A 82 -3.98 7.19 -4.04
N VAL A 83 -4.76 8.26 -4.06
CA VAL A 83 -4.61 9.41 -3.17
C VAL A 83 -5.78 9.46 -2.20
N VAL A 84 -5.53 9.29 -0.91
CA VAL A 84 -6.52 9.39 0.16
C VAL A 84 -6.25 10.64 0.96
N LEU A 85 -7.15 11.63 0.85
CA LEU A 85 -7.00 12.90 1.55
C LEU A 85 -7.42 12.80 3.04
N GLY A 86 -7.95 11.67 3.49
CA GLY A 86 -8.23 11.36 4.90
C GLY A 86 -7.36 10.22 5.45
N ASP A 87 -7.97 9.39 6.30
CA ASP A 87 -7.40 8.13 6.81
C ASP A 87 -7.70 6.96 5.85
N LEU A 88 -6.80 5.99 5.80
CA LEU A 88 -6.98 4.72 5.09
C LEU A 88 -7.10 3.57 6.10
N THR A 89 -8.21 2.82 6.02
CA THR A 89 -8.37 1.54 6.71
C THR A 89 -8.60 0.43 5.68
N ALA A 90 -7.84 -0.65 5.75
CA ALA A 90 -8.03 -1.80 4.87
C ALA A 90 -7.73 -3.12 5.57
N GLY A 91 -8.22 -4.25 5.04
CA GLY A 91 -7.78 -5.57 5.45
C GLY A 91 -6.28 -5.77 5.20
N ALA A 92 -5.81 -5.30 4.04
CA ALA A 92 -4.40 -5.24 3.70
C ALA A 92 -4.11 -4.18 2.62
N VAL A 93 -2.83 -3.88 2.41
CA VAL A 93 -2.31 -3.16 1.24
C VAL A 93 -1.20 -4.02 0.66
N HIS A 94 -1.23 -4.26 -0.65
CA HIS A 94 -0.18 -4.91 -1.43
C HIS A 94 0.16 -4.03 -2.62
N LEU A 95 1.41 -3.60 -2.72
CA LEU A 95 1.89 -2.72 -3.77
C LEU A 95 3.12 -3.34 -4.45
N GLU A 96 3.05 -3.45 -5.76
CA GLU A 96 4.15 -3.79 -6.67
C GLU A 96 4.28 -2.72 -7.76
N GLY A 97 5.31 -2.86 -8.59
CA GLY A 97 5.54 -1.97 -9.74
C GLY A 97 5.58 -0.50 -9.34
N ASP A 98 5.27 0.39 -10.28
CA ASP A 98 5.32 1.85 -10.11
C ASP A 98 4.12 2.47 -9.38
N ALA A 99 3.66 1.79 -8.31
CA ALA A 99 2.51 2.20 -7.52
C ALA A 99 2.69 3.57 -6.87
N LYS A 100 1.64 4.40 -6.89
CA LYS A 100 1.58 5.66 -6.13
C LYS A 100 0.51 5.55 -5.02
N LEU A 101 0.91 5.49 -3.75
CA LEU A 101 0.01 5.56 -2.60
C LEU A 101 0.31 6.78 -1.75
N LEU A 102 -0.61 7.74 -1.74
CA LEU A 102 -0.52 8.94 -0.91
C LEU A 102 -1.68 8.93 0.08
N VAL A 103 -1.38 8.94 1.38
CA VAL A 103 -2.39 9.05 2.44
C VAL A 103 -2.06 10.24 3.31
N ARG A 104 -2.93 11.25 3.36
CA ARG A 104 -2.69 12.45 4.18
C ARG A 104 -2.72 12.11 5.67
N GLY A 105 -3.64 11.25 6.07
CA GLY A 105 -3.87 10.84 7.46
C GLY A 105 -3.09 9.58 7.85
N HIS A 106 -3.72 8.75 8.67
CA HIS A 106 -3.17 7.50 9.18
C HIS A 106 -3.57 6.32 8.30
N VAL A 107 -2.70 5.30 8.27
CA VAL A 107 -2.99 3.99 7.67
C VAL A 107 -3.16 2.94 8.75
N ARG A 108 -4.27 2.20 8.72
CA ARG A 108 -4.56 1.07 9.61
C ARG A 108 -4.90 -0.16 8.80
N VAL A 109 -4.02 -1.16 8.82
CA VAL A 109 -4.15 -2.37 7.99
C VAL A 109 -3.79 -3.65 8.72
N GLY A 110 -4.33 -4.79 8.28
CA GLY A 110 -3.88 -6.10 8.77
C GLY A 110 -2.47 -6.43 8.29
N ALA A 111 -2.20 -6.21 7.00
CA ALA A 111 -0.87 -6.33 6.40
C ALA A 111 -0.58 -5.14 5.49
N PHE A 112 0.67 -4.66 5.51
CA PHE A 112 1.20 -3.72 4.54
C PHE A 112 2.35 -4.40 3.80
N VAL A 113 2.22 -4.64 2.51
CA VAL A 113 3.19 -5.34 1.69
C VAL A 113 3.66 -4.41 0.58
N GLY A 114 4.96 -4.22 0.48
CA GLY A 114 5.59 -3.48 -0.60
C GLY A 114 6.72 -4.29 -1.22
N HIS A 115 6.72 -4.36 -2.55
CA HIS A 115 7.69 -5.07 -3.36
C HIS A 115 8.15 -4.15 -4.52
N LEU A 116 9.45 -4.15 -4.82
CA LEU A 116 10.13 -3.33 -5.84
C LEU A 116 10.35 -1.85 -5.43
N THR A 117 11.26 -1.17 -6.14
CA THR A 117 11.77 0.17 -5.76
C THR A 117 11.06 1.33 -6.40
N ASP A 118 10.55 1.13 -7.61
CA ASP A 118 9.95 2.20 -8.40
C ASP A 118 8.57 2.45 -7.80
N LYS A 119 8.40 3.45 -6.95
CA LYS A 119 7.12 3.72 -6.28
C LYS A 119 7.12 5.10 -5.64
N LEU A 120 5.93 5.60 -5.31
CA LEU A 120 5.74 6.75 -4.43
C LEU A 120 4.75 6.38 -3.33
N VAL A 121 5.23 6.19 -2.12
CA VAL A 121 4.44 5.77 -0.97
C VAL A 121 4.67 6.72 0.18
N MET A 122 3.69 7.58 0.44
CA MET A 122 3.76 8.63 1.44
C MET A 122 2.54 8.56 2.36
N ILE A 123 2.82 8.35 3.65
CA ILE A 123 1.83 8.32 4.72
C ILE A 123 2.12 9.51 5.63
N GLY A 124 1.22 10.50 5.66
CA GLY A 124 1.39 11.72 6.43
C GLY A 124 1.33 11.49 7.94
N GLY A 125 0.53 10.51 8.38
CA GLY A 125 0.39 10.10 9.78
C GLY A 125 1.13 8.81 10.12
N ASP A 126 0.51 8.04 11.01
CA ASP A 126 1.03 6.74 11.45
C ASP A 126 0.73 5.65 10.42
N LEU A 127 1.64 4.69 10.28
CA LEU A 127 1.38 3.39 9.66
C LEU A 127 1.26 2.35 10.78
N ALA A 128 0.04 1.90 11.05
CA ALA A 128 -0.26 0.83 11.99
C ALA A 128 -0.67 -0.43 11.23
N ALA A 129 0.24 -1.41 11.16
CA ALA A 129 0.01 -2.67 10.50
C ALA A 129 0.10 -3.84 11.48
N GLY A 130 -0.71 -4.88 11.29
CA GLY A 130 -0.49 -6.15 11.99
C GLY A 130 0.81 -6.83 11.57
N VAL A 131 1.26 -6.58 10.33
CA VAL A 131 2.60 -6.88 9.83
C VAL A 131 2.94 -5.94 8.67
N THR A 132 4.17 -5.46 8.60
CA THR A 132 4.73 -4.79 7.42
C THR A 132 5.72 -5.74 6.76
N VAL A 133 5.57 -6.03 5.47
CA VAL A 133 6.49 -6.85 4.68
C VAL A 133 7.10 -5.98 3.60
N LEU A 134 8.43 -5.86 3.59
CA LEU A 134 9.15 -5.05 2.62
C LEU A 134 10.13 -5.94 1.87
N SER A 135 10.19 -5.79 0.55
CA SER A 135 11.03 -6.63 -0.30
C SER A 135 11.55 -5.87 -1.52
N ALA A 136 12.67 -6.35 -2.07
CA ALA A 136 13.26 -5.88 -3.32
C ALA A 136 13.51 -4.37 -3.32
N GLY A 137 14.07 -3.84 -2.23
CA GLY A 137 14.37 -2.41 -2.09
C GLY A 137 13.16 -1.51 -1.77
N PHE A 138 11.95 -2.07 -1.61
CA PHE A 138 10.79 -1.27 -1.24
C PHE A 138 10.94 -0.66 0.16
N LEU A 139 10.80 0.65 0.28
CA LEU A 139 10.74 1.40 1.55
C LEU A 139 9.80 2.59 1.38
N PRO A 140 8.74 2.80 2.19
CA PRO A 140 7.91 4.00 2.09
C PRO A 140 8.75 5.30 2.08
N ASP A 141 8.46 6.24 1.19
CA ASP A 141 9.21 7.51 1.08
C ASP A 141 8.97 8.38 2.31
N LEU A 142 7.77 8.27 2.87
CA LEU A 142 7.39 8.98 4.08
C LEU A 142 6.44 8.11 4.93
N VAL A 143 6.78 8.03 6.21
CA VAL A 143 5.81 7.77 7.28
C VAL A 143 6.01 8.89 8.30
N GLY A 144 5.13 9.89 8.28
CA GLY A 144 5.26 11.11 9.06
C GLY A 144 5.08 10.91 10.57
N GLY A 145 4.37 9.86 10.95
CA GLY A 145 4.19 9.41 12.33
C GLY A 145 4.95 8.12 12.66
N ALA A 146 4.39 7.32 13.56
CA ALA A 146 4.94 6.05 13.98
C ALA A 146 4.73 4.93 12.94
N LEU A 147 5.71 4.03 12.86
CA LEU A 147 5.57 2.74 12.18
C LEU A 147 5.34 1.67 13.27
N THR A 148 4.14 1.11 13.35
CA THR A 148 3.74 0.17 14.39
C THR A 148 3.42 -1.19 13.81
N GLY A 149 3.90 -2.24 14.46
CA GLY A 149 3.75 -3.64 14.06
C GLY A 149 5.10 -4.32 13.83
N PRO A 150 5.12 -5.65 13.72
CA PRO A 150 6.25 -6.40 13.20
C PRO A 150 6.61 -5.96 11.78
N VAL A 151 7.90 -5.85 11.49
CA VAL A 151 8.45 -5.57 10.16
C VAL A 151 9.27 -6.77 9.69
N LEU A 152 8.84 -7.40 8.61
CA LEU A 152 9.53 -8.49 7.94
C LEU A 152 10.21 -7.93 6.69
N ALA A 153 11.49 -7.63 6.81
CA ALA A 153 12.25 -7.01 5.73
C ALA A 153 13.69 -7.54 5.71
N PRO A 154 14.36 -7.53 4.55
CA PRO A 154 15.78 -7.82 4.45
C PRO A 154 16.63 -6.89 5.36
N PRO A 155 17.82 -7.33 5.78
CA PRO A 155 18.69 -6.52 6.65
C PRO A 155 19.05 -5.14 6.07
N TYR A 156 19.17 -5.02 4.75
CA TYR A 156 19.45 -3.73 4.11
C TYR A 156 18.29 -2.74 4.30
N ALA A 157 17.05 -3.20 4.11
CA ALA A 157 15.86 -2.37 4.26
C ALA A 157 15.66 -1.98 5.74
N LEU A 158 15.89 -2.91 6.67
CA LEU A 158 15.86 -2.60 8.11
C LEU A 158 16.90 -1.55 8.53
N ALA A 159 18.06 -1.54 7.89
CA ALA A 159 19.12 -0.56 8.17
C ALA A 159 18.77 0.84 7.63
N GLU A 160 17.94 0.93 6.60
CA GLU A 160 17.47 2.20 6.01
C GLU A 160 16.23 2.77 6.71
N LEU A 161 15.48 1.94 7.45
CA LEU A 161 14.46 2.44 8.36
C LEU A 161 15.14 3.23 9.49
N ASP A 162 15.15 4.56 9.37
CA ASP A 162 15.67 5.50 10.37
C ASP A 162 14.77 5.61 11.62
N ARG A 163 14.28 4.46 12.12
CA ARG A 163 13.36 4.33 13.24
C ARG A 163 13.41 2.92 13.84
N PRO A 164 13.18 2.78 15.16
CA PRO A 164 13.14 1.47 15.79
C PRO A 164 11.92 0.67 15.32
N VAL A 165 12.14 -0.58 14.93
CA VAL A 165 11.09 -1.53 14.55
C VAL A 165 11.30 -2.88 15.21
N THR A 166 10.23 -3.66 15.36
CA THR A 166 10.33 -5.05 15.81
C THR A 166 10.40 -5.95 14.59
N ALA A 167 11.47 -6.72 14.43
CA ALA A 167 11.67 -7.61 13.28
C ALA A 167 11.81 -9.08 13.73
N PRO A 168 10.71 -9.73 14.14
CA PRO A 168 10.73 -11.14 14.53
C PRO A 168 10.84 -12.05 13.28
N PRO A 169 11.17 -13.34 13.44
CA PRO A 169 11.04 -14.32 12.37
C PRO A 169 9.63 -14.37 11.80
N ALA A 170 9.49 -14.49 10.47
CA ALA A 170 8.20 -14.55 9.79
C ALA A 170 7.25 -15.61 10.37
N ALA A 171 7.79 -16.76 10.79
CA ALA A 171 7.02 -17.86 11.37
C ALA A 171 6.35 -17.53 12.72
N GLU A 172 6.79 -16.47 13.42
CA GLU A 172 6.17 -15.99 14.66
C GLU A 172 4.97 -15.08 14.39
N VAL A 173 4.88 -14.48 13.20
CA VAL A 173 3.87 -13.48 12.85
C VAL A 173 2.85 -14.01 11.84
N LEU A 174 3.32 -14.78 10.85
CA LEU A 174 2.54 -15.21 9.71
C LEU A 174 2.04 -16.66 9.85
N VAL A 175 0.89 -16.93 9.22
CA VAL A 175 0.34 -18.28 9.10
C VAL A 175 1.26 -19.16 8.25
N PRO A 176 1.34 -20.49 8.50
CA PRO A 176 2.22 -21.38 7.75
C PRO A 176 1.99 -21.39 6.24
N GLY A 177 0.77 -21.08 5.79
CA GLY A 177 0.40 -21.08 4.37
C GLY A 177 1.12 -20.03 3.52
N VAL A 178 1.76 -19.02 4.11
CA VAL A 178 2.48 -17.95 3.41
C VAL A 178 3.99 -17.97 3.66
N LEU A 179 4.49 -19.01 4.33
CA LEU A 179 5.91 -19.18 4.62
C LEU A 179 6.60 -19.99 3.51
N LEU A 180 7.90 -19.75 3.34
CA LEU A 180 8.78 -20.65 2.59
C LEU A 180 8.99 -21.94 3.39
N ALA A 181 8.91 -23.09 2.70
CA ALA A 181 9.30 -24.37 3.29
C ALA A 181 10.84 -24.52 3.35
N ASP A 182 11.32 -25.46 4.17
CA ASP A 182 12.75 -25.73 4.28
C ASP A 182 13.36 -26.13 2.92
N GLY A 183 14.34 -25.34 2.46
CA GLY A 183 15.00 -25.55 1.17
C GLY A 183 14.21 -25.06 -0.05
N GLU A 184 13.02 -24.49 0.17
CA GLU A 184 12.30 -23.73 -0.85
C GLU A 184 12.99 -22.38 -1.07
N LEU A 185 13.14 -22.01 -2.33
CA LEU A 185 13.56 -20.67 -2.74
C LEU A 185 12.36 -20.02 -3.42
N GLU A 186 12.27 -18.70 -3.30
CA GLU A 186 11.33 -17.93 -4.11
C GLU A 186 11.62 -18.19 -5.60
N GLN A 187 10.56 -18.42 -6.37
CA GLN A 187 10.62 -18.68 -7.80
C GLN A 187 10.99 -17.43 -8.58
N ASP A 188 10.50 -16.26 -8.15
CA ASP A 188 10.74 -15.01 -8.87
C ASP A 188 12.09 -14.37 -8.49
N GLY A 189 12.75 -14.86 -7.43
CA GLY A 189 14.09 -14.43 -7.00
C GLY A 189 14.21 -12.97 -6.54
N CYS A 190 13.23 -12.13 -6.87
CA CYS A 190 13.13 -10.74 -6.48
C CYS A 190 12.50 -10.58 -5.10
N PHE A 191 11.53 -11.42 -4.73
CA PHE A 191 10.90 -11.34 -3.41
C PHE A 191 11.80 -11.96 -2.33
N ASP A 192 12.49 -11.09 -1.58
CA ASP A 192 13.57 -11.40 -0.65
C ASP A 192 13.23 -11.17 0.84
N ALA A 193 11.96 -10.90 1.17
CA ALA A 193 11.55 -10.77 2.57
C ALA A 193 11.80 -12.11 3.34
N PRO A 194 12.57 -12.10 4.45
CA PRO A 194 13.05 -13.35 5.05
C PRO A 194 11.94 -14.31 5.51
N GLY A 195 11.92 -15.52 4.96
CA GLY A 195 11.02 -16.61 5.36
C GLY A 195 9.59 -16.49 4.83
N VAL A 196 9.32 -15.53 3.95
CA VAL A 196 7.99 -15.27 3.37
C VAL A 196 7.99 -15.76 1.92
N HIS A 197 6.91 -16.44 1.50
CA HIS A 197 6.69 -16.77 0.10
C HIS A 197 5.76 -15.72 -0.51
N GLY A 198 6.27 -14.96 -1.49
CA GLY A 198 5.61 -13.79 -2.07
C GLY A 198 4.28 -14.12 -2.72
N ASP A 199 4.28 -15.08 -3.65
CA ASP A 199 3.04 -15.49 -4.35
C ASP A 199 1.96 -15.98 -3.40
N ARG A 200 2.33 -16.80 -2.41
CA ARG A 200 1.36 -17.32 -1.42
C ARG A 200 0.81 -16.21 -0.55
N LEU A 201 1.63 -15.23 -0.21
CA LEU A 201 1.20 -14.05 0.53
C LEU A 201 0.19 -13.26 -0.31
N TYR A 202 0.52 -12.93 -1.56
CA TYR A 202 -0.38 -12.25 -2.49
C TYR A 202 -1.72 -13.01 -2.64
N ASP A 203 -1.68 -14.30 -2.94
CA ASP A 203 -2.86 -15.16 -3.08
C ASP A 203 -3.72 -15.20 -1.80
N HIS A 204 -3.11 -15.08 -0.63
CA HIS A 204 -3.85 -14.96 0.62
C HIS A 204 -4.58 -13.61 0.70
N LEU A 205 -3.87 -12.52 0.43
CA LEU A 205 -4.41 -11.16 0.50
C LEU A 205 -5.51 -10.93 -0.53
N ALA A 206 -5.30 -11.33 -1.79
CA ALA A 206 -6.27 -11.21 -2.87
C ALA A 206 -7.56 -12.01 -2.60
N ALA A 207 -7.43 -13.16 -1.92
CA ALA A 207 -8.58 -13.96 -1.49
C ALA A 207 -9.25 -13.45 -0.18
N GLY A 208 -8.78 -12.35 0.40
CA GLY A 208 -9.28 -11.82 1.68
C GLY A 208 -9.02 -12.74 2.88
N ARG A 209 -8.02 -13.64 2.77
CA ARG A 209 -7.67 -14.57 3.83
C ARG A 209 -6.73 -13.91 4.85
N PRO A 210 -6.87 -14.21 6.15
CA PRO A 210 -5.94 -13.70 7.15
C PRO A 210 -4.53 -14.25 6.91
N VAL A 211 -3.54 -13.40 7.14
CA VAL A 211 -2.12 -13.76 7.04
C VAL A 211 -1.42 -13.81 8.39
N LEU A 212 -2.00 -13.17 9.41
CA LEU A 212 -1.47 -13.15 10.77
C LEU A 212 -1.84 -14.42 11.52
N ARG A 213 -0.95 -14.87 12.41
CA ARG A 213 -1.27 -15.90 13.40
C ARG A 213 -2.28 -15.36 14.41
N ALA A 214 -3.20 -16.22 14.83
CA ALA A 214 -4.16 -15.96 15.89
C ALA A 214 -3.53 -16.07 17.28
#